data_AF-A0A2S4YXT5-F1
#
_entry.id   AF-A0A2S4YXT5-F1
#
_cell.length_a   1.000
_cell.length_b   1.000
_cell.length_c   1.000
_cell.angle_alpha   90.00
_cell.angle_beta   90.00
_cell.angle_gamma   90.00
#
_symmetry.space_group_name_H-M   'P 1'
#
loop_
_entity.id
_entity.type
_entity.pdbx_description
1 polymer ?
#
loop_
_entity_poly.entity_id
_entity_poly.type
_entity_poly.pdbx_seq_one_letter_code
_entity_poly.pdbx_strand_id
1 'polypeptide(L)'
;MTATPAQAYSSPSVSYARVLRDTLTLVGLPLVAALVLPAAFAGGGTRRWFGGRAESQRAEAQAAKDAAAAAFYELDTAQRDLRISVETITAVDDSPAARRAVADFAALGQRIDEVSRQYIAAVDAHDLDRDDLEAAAASRARTELSRAKDELEAVKRELDRFGEGLGPLLGKAETQLARVAPAVERARQALLAATGALDAVRQSGLKADDLAARLAALSPELTRLNQGAGQHGVAPTLERAERVAREAEAVRAQAERLPERAAEIDHRLVSLRTRAQALTTRAGQVEPVLSELRRRFTAACWQDLQRVPEHADDNVRQAELKLREAQGARDAQRWADATALLSTVRALLNSTDEAVSAAGDRLRRLNAVQKDPQQEIERTRFAIRDAQRLAMTGRTTPDPRHARPLDEAVARLDRAVASLEGGRHPDFWHFLTETEAVRQSVARVVAQIREERGHHAG
;
A
#
# COMPACT_ATOMS: atom_id res chain seq x y z
N MET A 1 54.26 15.20 36.44
CA MET A 1 54.49 14.85 35.02
C MET A 1 53.59 15.73 34.17
N THR A 2 54.23 16.59 33.39
CA THR A 2 53.68 17.61 32.49
C THR A 2 53.35 17.00 31.13
N ALA A 3 52.16 17.29 30.57
CA ALA A 3 51.89 17.41 29.13
C ALA A 3 50.41 17.83 28.92
N THR A 4 50.14 19.11 28.67
CA THR A 4 49.75 19.70 27.36
C THR A 4 48.26 19.50 27.00
N PRO A 5 47.42 20.56 27.01
CA PRO A 5 46.05 20.49 26.49
C PRO A 5 46.03 20.56 24.95
N ALA A 6 45.20 19.72 24.34
CA ALA A 6 45.05 19.62 22.89
C ALA A 6 44.30 20.83 22.29
N GLN A 7 44.91 21.42 21.27
CA GLN A 7 44.37 22.49 20.43
C GLN A 7 43.07 22.07 19.72
N ALA A 8 42.12 23.01 19.66
CA ALA A 8 40.92 22.91 18.86
C ALA A 8 41.25 22.96 17.36
N TYR A 9 41.00 21.86 16.66
CA TYR A 9 40.98 21.82 15.19
C TYR A 9 39.63 22.35 14.70
N SER A 10 39.61 23.63 14.32
CA SER A 10 38.55 24.21 13.50
C SER A 10 38.59 23.57 12.11
N SER A 11 37.60 22.73 11.82
CA SER A 11 37.38 22.18 10.47
C SER A 11 36.68 23.22 9.60
N PRO A 12 37.12 23.44 8.35
CA PRO A 12 36.43 24.35 7.44
C PRO A 12 35.11 23.71 6.99
N SER A 13 34.00 24.34 7.34
CA SER A 13 32.66 24.06 6.83
C SER A 13 32.57 24.47 5.36
N VAL A 14 32.78 23.51 4.45
CA VAL A 14 32.48 23.72 3.03
C VAL A 14 31.01 23.38 2.80
N SER A 15 30.18 24.43 2.90
CA SER A 15 28.76 24.40 2.54
C SER A 15 28.58 24.15 1.05
N TYR A 16 28.17 22.94 0.67
CA TYR A 16 27.74 22.55 -0.69
C TYR A 16 26.35 23.12 -1.04
N ALA A 17 26.18 24.43 -0.92
CA ALA A 17 24.92 25.12 -1.17
C ALA A 17 25.16 26.49 -1.82
N ARG A 18 25.83 26.53 -2.99
CA ARG A 18 25.92 27.76 -3.80
C ARG A 18 26.32 27.58 -5.28
N VAL A 19 25.77 26.60 -6.00
CA VAL A 19 26.01 26.50 -7.48
C VAL A 19 24.71 26.33 -8.29
N LEU A 20 23.54 26.66 -7.74
CA LEU A 20 22.25 26.60 -8.48
C LEU A 20 21.48 27.92 -8.45
N ARG A 21 22.19 29.03 -8.58
CA ARG A 21 21.60 30.35 -8.87
C ARG A 21 22.64 31.16 -9.61
N ASP A 22 22.54 31.18 -10.93
CA ASP A 22 22.86 32.31 -11.83
C ASP A 22 23.05 31.80 -13.26
N THR A 23 21.96 31.52 -13.97
CA THR A 23 21.96 31.43 -15.45
C THR A 23 20.56 31.63 -16.05
N LEU A 24 19.69 32.42 -15.41
CA LEU A 24 18.43 32.83 -16.03
C LEU A 24 17.99 34.18 -15.47
N THR A 25 18.48 35.27 -16.09
CA THR A 25 17.74 36.53 -16.34
C THR A 25 18.69 37.59 -16.92
N LEU A 26 18.61 37.86 -18.24
CA LEU A 26 18.50 39.21 -18.82
C LEU A 26 18.50 39.14 -20.35
N VAL A 27 17.31 38.92 -20.91
CA VAL A 27 16.94 39.31 -22.27
C VAL A 27 16.28 40.69 -22.16
N GLY A 28 16.75 41.65 -22.96
CA GLY A 28 16.23 43.03 -22.93
C GLY A 28 16.72 43.95 -24.05
N LEU A 29 16.55 43.53 -25.32
CA LEU A 29 16.16 44.34 -26.50
C LEU A 29 17.02 45.58 -26.92
N PRO A 30 16.83 46.19 -28.11
CA PRO A 30 17.86 46.29 -29.16
C PRO A 30 18.27 47.74 -29.50
N LEU A 31 19.30 47.97 -30.32
CA LEU A 31 19.32 49.16 -31.19
C LEU A 31 20.31 49.11 -32.36
N VAL A 32 19.75 49.53 -33.48
CA VAL A 32 20.29 49.90 -34.80
C VAL A 32 21.40 50.95 -34.69
N ALA A 33 22.45 50.85 -35.52
CA ALA A 33 23.09 52.02 -36.15
C ALA A 33 23.97 51.62 -37.34
N ALA A 34 23.50 51.96 -38.54
CA ALA A 34 24.33 52.13 -39.72
C ALA A 34 25.13 53.43 -39.59
N LEU A 35 26.41 53.43 -39.99
CA LEU A 35 27.16 54.65 -40.26
C LEU A 35 28.15 54.42 -41.40
N VAL A 36 28.27 55.46 -42.20
CA VAL A 36 28.72 55.54 -43.58
C VAL A 36 29.84 56.59 -43.64
N LEU A 37 30.91 56.29 -44.41
CA LEU A 37 31.97 57.17 -44.98
C LEU A 37 33.08 57.73 -44.03
N PRO A 38 34.19 58.29 -44.57
CA PRO A 38 35.15 57.74 -45.53
C PRO A 38 36.63 58.01 -45.13
N ALA A 39 37.60 57.29 -45.70
CA ALA A 39 39.00 57.73 -45.69
C ALA A 39 39.64 57.52 -47.06
N ALA A 40 39.79 58.62 -47.78
CA ALA A 40 40.58 58.72 -48.99
C ALA A 40 42.05 58.93 -48.60
N PHE A 41 42.94 58.12 -49.16
CA PHE A 41 44.32 58.49 -49.41
C PHE A 41 44.65 58.20 -50.87
N ALA A 42 45.08 59.24 -51.57
CA ALA A 42 45.53 59.20 -52.94
C ALA A 42 47.06 59.33 -53.00
N GLY A 43 47.70 58.51 -53.84
CA GLY A 43 48.88 58.91 -54.61
C GLY A 43 50.24 58.39 -54.15
N GLY A 44 50.84 57.47 -54.93
CA GLY A 44 52.26 57.17 -54.89
C GLY A 44 52.60 55.85 -55.58
N GLY A 45 52.89 55.90 -56.89
CA GLY A 45 52.98 54.72 -57.75
C GLY A 45 54.24 53.85 -57.61
N THR A 46 54.09 52.58 -58.00
CA THR A 46 54.85 51.94 -59.10
C THR A 46 54.27 50.55 -59.39
N ARG A 47 53.72 50.41 -60.61
CA ARG A 47 53.62 49.20 -61.46
C ARG A 47 53.58 47.81 -60.77
N ARG A 48 52.40 47.17 -60.75
CA ARG A 48 52.27 45.71 -61.01
C ARG A 48 50.90 45.36 -61.60
N TRP A 49 50.75 45.61 -62.90
CA TRP A 49 49.49 45.47 -63.67
C TRP A 49 49.22 44.02 -64.16
N PHE A 50 49.65 42.95 -63.48
CA PHE A 50 49.26 41.57 -63.85
C PHE A 50 49.32 40.57 -62.66
N GLY A 51 48.84 40.94 -61.45
CA GLY A 51 48.90 40.05 -60.26
C GLY A 51 47.66 39.94 -59.35
N GLY A 52 46.69 40.86 -59.44
CA GLY A 52 45.62 40.98 -58.41
C GLY A 52 44.56 39.88 -58.36
N ARG A 53 44.37 39.09 -59.44
CA ARG A 53 43.38 38.00 -59.45
C ARG A 53 43.87 36.75 -58.70
N ALA A 54 45.16 36.46 -58.74
CA ALA A 54 45.75 35.30 -58.04
C ALA A 54 45.79 35.53 -56.53
N GLU A 55 46.12 36.74 -56.09
CA GLU A 55 46.12 37.14 -54.67
C GLU A 55 44.71 37.11 -54.06
N SER A 56 43.70 37.61 -54.78
CA SER A 56 42.29 37.53 -54.36
C SER A 56 41.81 36.07 -54.24
N GLN A 57 42.18 35.20 -55.19
CA GLN A 57 41.81 33.78 -55.16
C GLN A 57 42.49 33.04 -53.99
N ARG A 58 43.73 33.40 -53.64
CA ARG A 58 44.44 32.86 -52.48
C ARG A 58 43.75 33.28 -51.17
N ALA A 59 43.40 34.55 -51.03
CA ALA A 59 42.68 35.05 -49.86
C ALA A 59 41.29 34.38 -49.71
N GLU A 60 40.57 34.17 -50.81
CA GLU A 60 39.29 33.45 -50.81
C GLU A 60 39.45 31.96 -50.46
N ALA A 61 40.52 31.31 -50.90
CA ALA A 61 40.83 29.93 -50.52
C ALA A 61 41.21 29.81 -49.04
N GLN A 62 41.97 30.76 -48.50
CA GLN A 62 42.30 30.81 -47.07
C GLN A 62 41.06 31.04 -46.22
N ALA A 63 40.18 31.96 -46.62
CA ALA A 63 38.90 32.18 -45.94
C ALA A 63 38.01 30.91 -45.95
N ALA A 64 38.02 30.15 -47.05
CA ALA A 64 37.33 28.86 -47.12
C ALA A 64 37.95 27.81 -46.18
N LYS A 65 39.29 27.79 -46.05
CA LYS A 65 40.00 26.93 -45.09
C LYS A 65 39.63 27.25 -43.65
N ASP A 66 39.65 28.53 -43.28
CA ASP A 66 39.31 28.98 -41.93
C ASP A 66 37.82 28.69 -41.60
N ALA A 67 36.92 28.89 -42.56
CA ALA A 67 35.50 28.56 -42.41
C ALA A 67 35.27 27.05 -42.25
N ALA A 68 35.98 26.21 -43.00
CA ALA A 68 35.92 24.75 -42.85
C ALA A 68 36.47 24.30 -41.50
N ALA A 69 37.56 24.91 -41.02
CA ALA A 69 38.13 24.64 -39.71
C ALA A 69 37.17 25.02 -38.57
N ALA A 70 36.48 26.16 -38.69
CA ALA A 70 35.45 26.56 -37.74
C ALA A 70 34.29 25.55 -37.72
N ALA A 71 33.76 25.15 -38.89
CA ALA A 71 32.69 24.15 -38.99
C ALA A 71 33.09 22.79 -38.40
N PHE A 72 34.34 22.38 -38.59
CA PHE A 72 34.89 21.16 -38.00
C PHE A 72 34.91 21.23 -36.46
N TYR A 73 35.40 22.34 -35.90
CA TYR A 73 35.45 22.55 -34.45
C TYR A 73 34.05 22.60 -33.81
N GLU A 74 33.10 23.27 -34.46
CA GLU A 74 31.71 23.33 -34.00
C GLU A 74 31.04 21.95 -34.00
N LEU A 75 31.30 21.13 -35.03
CA LEU A 75 30.80 19.76 -35.10
C LEU A 75 31.37 18.86 -33.99
N ASP A 76 32.69 18.89 -33.78
CA ASP A 76 33.33 18.11 -32.71
C ASP A 76 32.82 18.53 -31.32
N THR A 77 32.66 19.84 -31.08
CA THR A 77 32.08 20.35 -29.83
C THR A 77 30.66 19.84 -29.63
N ALA A 78 29.78 19.97 -30.63
CA ALA A 78 28.41 19.47 -30.56
C ALA A 78 28.34 17.95 -30.34
N GLN A 79 29.26 17.18 -30.95
CA GLN A 79 29.32 15.73 -30.78
C GLN A 79 29.73 15.34 -29.35
N ARG A 80 30.67 16.08 -28.74
CA ARG A 80 31.08 15.85 -27.34
C ARG A 80 29.96 16.17 -26.36
N ASP A 81 29.24 17.26 -26.55
CA ASP A 81 28.13 17.64 -25.68
C ASP A 81 27.01 16.60 -25.71
N LEU A 82 26.62 16.14 -26.91
CA LEU A 82 25.58 15.11 -27.06
C LEU A 82 26.00 13.74 -26.54
N ARG A 83 27.29 13.44 -26.51
CA ARG A 83 27.80 12.20 -25.91
C ARG A 83 27.45 12.12 -24.43
N ILE A 84 27.60 13.22 -23.68
CA ILE A 84 27.24 13.30 -22.26
C ILE A 84 25.74 13.06 -22.07
N SER A 85 24.91 13.64 -22.95
CA SER A 85 23.47 13.42 -22.94
C SER A 85 23.10 11.95 -23.16
N VAL A 86 23.68 11.31 -24.18
CA VAL A 86 23.44 9.89 -24.49
C VAL A 86 23.94 9.00 -23.34
N GLU A 87 25.12 9.25 -22.80
CA GLU A 87 25.65 8.55 -21.62
C GLU A 87 24.70 8.64 -20.42
N THR A 88 24.18 9.84 -20.14
CA THR A 88 23.21 10.08 -19.05
C THR A 88 21.93 9.27 -19.27
N ILE A 89 21.39 9.24 -20.49
CA ILE A 89 20.21 8.41 -20.82
C ILE A 89 20.53 6.94 -20.58
N THR A 90 21.65 6.43 -21.09
CA THR A 90 22.00 5.00 -20.98
C THR A 90 22.29 4.55 -19.56
N ALA A 91 22.79 5.44 -18.71
CA ALA A 91 23.05 5.13 -17.30
C ALA A 91 21.77 4.80 -16.51
N VAL A 92 20.60 5.20 -17.01
CA VAL A 92 19.35 5.16 -16.25
C VAL A 92 18.16 4.55 -17.00
N ASP A 93 18.20 4.49 -18.33
CA ASP A 93 17.12 4.00 -19.17
C ASP A 93 17.61 2.93 -20.16
N ASP A 94 17.04 1.72 -20.07
CA ASP A 94 17.28 0.60 -21.00
C ASP A 94 16.02 0.27 -21.83
N SER A 95 15.18 1.28 -22.08
CA SER A 95 14.04 1.13 -22.98
C SER A 95 14.49 0.96 -24.44
N PRO A 96 13.63 0.39 -25.31
CA PRO A 96 13.89 0.34 -26.74
C PRO A 96 14.19 1.73 -27.35
N ALA A 97 13.58 2.80 -26.81
CA ALA A 97 13.83 4.17 -27.25
C ALA A 97 15.25 4.64 -26.88
N ALA A 98 15.72 4.35 -25.66
CA ALA A 98 17.09 4.64 -25.25
C ALA A 98 18.12 3.86 -26.07
N ARG A 99 17.91 2.55 -26.29
CA ARG A 99 18.77 1.73 -27.16
C ARG A 99 18.82 2.24 -28.59
N ARG A 100 17.68 2.72 -29.12
CA ARG A 100 17.62 3.35 -30.43
C ARG A 100 18.42 4.65 -30.48
N ALA A 101 18.29 5.51 -29.47
CA ALA A 101 19.07 6.74 -29.38
C ALA A 101 20.58 6.47 -29.41
N VAL A 102 21.05 5.41 -28.74
CA VAL A 102 22.46 4.98 -28.80
C VAL A 102 22.87 4.54 -30.22
N ALA A 103 22.04 3.71 -30.87
CA ALA A 103 22.32 3.24 -32.22
C ALA A 103 22.33 4.38 -33.24
N ASP A 104 21.37 5.30 -33.14
CA ASP A 104 21.25 6.48 -34.00
C ASP A 104 22.45 7.43 -33.79
N PHE A 105 22.89 7.63 -32.54
CA PHE A 105 24.10 8.41 -32.24
C PHE A 105 25.37 7.75 -32.79
N ALA A 106 25.50 6.42 -32.70
CA ALA A 106 26.63 5.69 -33.26
C ALA A 106 26.69 5.80 -34.79
N ALA A 107 25.53 5.73 -35.46
CA ALA A 107 25.45 5.94 -36.91
C ALA A 107 25.83 7.38 -37.32
N LEU A 108 25.41 8.38 -36.53
CA LEU A 108 25.86 9.77 -36.72
C LEU A 108 27.37 9.91 -36.51
N GLY A 109 27.94 9.24 -35.50
CA GLY A 109 29.39 9.19 -35.27
C GLY A 109 30.17 8.70 -36.49
N GLN A 110 29.73 7.61 -37.11
CA GLN A 110 30.37 7.10 -38.34
C GLN A 110 30.33 8.11 -39.50
N ARG A 111 29.23 8.87 -39.61
CA ARG A 111 29.09 9.91 -40.63
C ARG A 111 29.98 11.13 -40.33
N ILE A 112 30.09 11.51 -39.06
CA ILE A 112 31.03 12.55 -38.60
C ILE A 112 32.46 12.15 -38.92
N ASP A 113 32.86 10.90 -38.67
CA ASP A 113 34.20 10.39 -39.00
C ASP A 113 34.50 10.41 -40.50
N GLU A 114 33.48 10.19 -41.35
CA GLU A 114 33.62 10.27 -42.81
C GLU A 114 33.84 11.72 -43.26
N VAL A 115 32.98 12.66 -42.88
CA VAL A 115 33.13 14.08 -43.28
C VAL A 115 34.37 14.73 -42.67
N SER A 116 34.79 14.28 -41.48
CA SER A 116 36.05 14.70 -40.85
C SER A 116 37.26 14.28 -41.67
N ARG A 117 37.27 13.04 -42.19
CA ARG A 117 38.34 12.56 -43.09
C ARG A 117 38.36 13.31 -44.41
N GLN A 118 37.20 13.63 -44.97
CA GLN A 118 37.08 14.42 -46.21
C GLN A 118 37.61 15.84 -46.01
N TYR A 119 37.29 16.48 -44.89
CA TYR A 119 37.86 17.77 -44.51
C TYR A 119 39.39 17.72 -44.34
N ILE A 120 39.91 16.75 -43.59
CA ILE A 120 41.37 16.59 -43.39
C ILE A 120 42.07 16.37 -44.73
N ALA A 121 41.53 15.50 -45.60
CA ALA A 121 42.08 15.25 -46.93
C ALA A 121 42.05 16.52 -47.80
N ALA A 122 40.99 17.33 -47.73
CA ALA A 122 40.92 18.60 -48.44
C ALA A 122 41.93 19.62 -47.92
N VAL A 123 42.18 19.68 -46.61
CA VAL A 123 43.22 20.55 -46.03
C VAL A 123 44.61 20.09 -46.41
N ASP A 124 44.88 18.78 -46.37
CA ASP A 124 46.19 18.19 -46.67
C ASP A 124 46.55 18.27 -48.17
N ALA A 125 45.55 18.25 -49.06
CA ALA A 125 45.75 18.32 -50.50
C ALA A 125 46.23 19.69 -50.99
N HIS A 126 46.00 20.77 -50.22
CA HIS A 126 46.25 22.14 -50.65
C HIS A 126 47.22 22.88 -49.71
N ASP A 127 48.48 23.00 -50.15
CA ASP A 127 49.45 23.91 -49.53
C ASP A 127 49.21 25.35 -50.02
N LEU A 128 48.32 26.04 -49.29
CA LEU A 128 47.96 27.43 -49.56
C LEU A 128 49.07 28.43 -49.20
N ASP A 129 50.15 28.00 -48.54
CA ASP A 129 51.26 28.87 -48.11
C ASP A 129 52.38 28.95 -49.16
N ARG A 130 52.34 28.11 -50.19
CA ARG A 130 53.33 28.07 -51.29
C ARG A 130 53.42 29.38 -52.11
N ASP A 131 54.61 29.95 -52.25
CA ASP A 131 54.85 31.27 -52.89
C ASP A 131 54.46 31.36 -54.39
N ASP A 132 54.45 30.24 -55.11
CA ASP A 132 54.12 30.14 -56.55
C ASP A 132 52.74 29.50 -56.82
N LEU A 133 51.78 29.63 -55.90
CA LEU A 133 50.44 29.04 -56.04
C LEU A 133 49.71 29.55 -57.29
N GLU A 134 49.36 28.64 -58.20
CA GLU A 134 48.57 28.96 -59.39
C GLU A 134 47.13 29.35 -59.04
N ALA A 135 46.58 30.34 -59.74
CA ALA A 135 45.18 30.78 -59.52
C ALA A 135 44.15 29.66 -59.75
N ALA A 136 44.43 28.71 -60.64
CA ALA A 136 43.59 27.53 -60.85
C ALA A 136 43.65 26.55 -59.67
N ALA A 137 44.81 26.41 -59.02
CA ALA A 137 44.97 25.60 -57.81
C ALA A 137 44.26 26.25 -56.62
N ALA A 138 44.40 27.57 -56.43
CA ALA A 138 43.67 28.32 -55.40
C ALA A 138 42.13 28.21 -55.57
N SER A 139 41.63 28.31 -56.81
CA SER A 139 40.21 28.13 -57.08
C SER A 139 39.71 26.72 -56.79
N ARG A 140 40.51 25.67 -57.10
CA ARG A 140 40.17 24.27 -56.76
C ARG A 140 40.15 24.07 -55.24
N ALA A 141 41.16 24.57 -54.54
CA ALA A 141 41.23 24.51 -53.08
C ALA A 141 40.02 25.16 -52.43
N ARG A 142 39.64 26.36 -52.88
CA ARG A 142 38.42 27.04 -52.41
C ARG A 142 37.17 26.17 -52.60
N THR A 143 36.99 25.58 -53.78
CA THR A 143 35.82 24.74 -54.08
C THR A 143 35.78 23.49 -53.21
N GLU A 144 36.90 22.80 -53.04
CA GLU A 144 37.00 21.57 -52.24
C GLU A 144 36.81 21.85 -50.74
N LEU A 145 37.41 22.92 -50.21
CA LEU A 145 37.26 23.35 -48.81
C LEU A 145 35.84 23.85 -48.51
N SER A 146 35.23 24.58 -49.45
CA SER A 146 33.83 25.02 -49.31
C SER A 146 32.88 23.83 -49.33
N ARG A 147 33.14 22.82 -50.16
CA ARG A 147 32.38 21.57 -50.17
C ARG A 147 32.52 20.81 -48.85
N ALA A 148 33.74 20.66 -48.35
CA ALA A 148 33.98 20.00 -47.05
C ALA A 148 33.26 20.74 -45.91
N LYS A 149 33.30 22.08 -45.92
CA LYS A 149 32.55 22.92 -44.98
C LYS A 149 31.03 22.67 -45.06
N ASP A 150 30.45 22.66 -46.25
CA ASP A 150 29.01 22.45 -46.43
C ASP A 150 28.58 21.03 -45.98
N GLU A 151 29.42 20.02 -46.21
CA GLU A 151 29.21 18.65 -45.74
C GLU A 151 29.30 18.56 -44.19
N LEU A 152 30.26 19.23 -43.56
CA LEU A 152 30.36 19.37 -42.10
C LEU A 152 29.12 20.05 -41.50
N GLU A 153 28.68 21.17 -42.07
CA GLU A 153 27.47 21.90 -41.64
C GLU A 153 26.19 21.08 -41.84
N ALA A 154 26.13 20.25 -42.89
CA ALA A 154 25.00 19.35 -43.11
C ALA A 154 24.91 18.27 -42.01
N VAL A 155 26.03 17.63 -41.66
CA VAL A 155 26.07 16.64 -40.58
C VAL A 155 25.83 17.29 -39.22
N LYS A 156 26.34 18.50 -38.98
CA LYS A 156 26.02 19.27 -37.77
C LYS A 156 24.52 19.51 -37.60
N ARG A 157 23.81 19.92 -38.66
CA ARG A 157 22.34 20.10 -38.62
C ARG A 157 21.58 18.81 -38.37
N GLU A 158 22.12 17.66 -38.76
CA GLU A 158 21.54 16.37 -38.40
C GLU A 158 21.77 16.02 -36.93
N LEU A 159 22.97 16.29 -36.44
CA LEU A 159 23.35 16.11 -35.05
C LEU A 159 22.53 17.02 -34.11
N ASP A 160 22.34 18.29 -34.46
CA ASP A 160 21.52 19.24 -33.70
C ASP A 160 20.06 18.74 -33.59
N ARG A 161 19.46 18.30 -34.71
CA ARG A 161 18.10 17.72 -34.72
C ARG A 161 17.98 16.44 -33.89
N PHE A 162 19.01 15.60 -33.93
CA PHE A 162 19.08 14.42 -33.06
C PHE A 162 19.08 14.83 -31.59
N GLY A 163 19.88 15.84 -31.23
CA GLY A 163 19.93 16.40 -29.88
C GLY A 163 18.59 16.94 -29.39
N GLU A 164 17.88 17.72 -30.21
CA GLU A 164 16.52 18.19 -29.91
C GLU A 164 15.55 17.03 -29.63
N GLY A 165 15.69 15.93 -30.37
CA GLY A 165 14.90 14.71 -30.18
C GLY A 165 15.17 13.96 -28.87
N LEU A 166 16.32 14.16 -28.22
CA LEU A 166 16.67 13.52 -26.95
C LEU A 166 15.98 14.12 -25.73
N GLY A 167 15.44 15.35 -25.84
CA GLY A 167 14.87 16.11 -24.71
C GLY A 167 13.94 15.31 -23.79
N PRO A 168 12.94 14.57 -24.31
CA PRO A 168 12.05 13.75 -23.48
C PRO A 168 12.75 12.61 -22.73
N LEU A 169 13.76 11.98 -23.35
CA LEU A 169 14.53 10.90 -22.71
C LEU A 169 15.45 11.46 -21.63
N LEU A 170 16.09 12.61 -21.88
CA LEU A 170 16.90 13.31 -20.88
C LEU A 170 16.08 13.76 -19.67
N GLY A 171 14.92 14.41 -19.89
CA GLY A 171 14.07 14.84 -18.79
C GLY A 171 13.57 13.67 -17.93
N LYS A 172 13.28 12.52 -18.55
CA LYS A 172 12.95 11.29 -17.83
C LYS A 172 14.14 10.77 -17.02
N ALA A 173 15.32 10.75 -17.62
CA ALA A 173 16.56 10.33 -16.99
C ALA A 173 16.90 11.17 -15.75
N GLU A 174 16.85 12.50 -15.88
CA GLU A 174 17.05 13.46 -14.79
C GLU A 174 16.03 13.26 -13.65
N THR A 175 14.75 13.05 -14.01
CA THR A 175 13.70 12.76 -13.03
C THR A 175 13.99 11.48 -12.24
N GLN A 176 14.50 10.44 -12.90
CA GLN A 176 14.87 9.20 -12.21
C GLN A 176 16.09 9.39 -11.30
N LEU A 177 17.13 10.08 -11.77
CA LEU A 177 18.32 10.42 -10.98
C LEU A 177 17.95 11.20 -9.72
N ALA A 178 17.09 12.21 -9.85
CA ALA A 178 16.62 13.04 -8.74
C ALA A 178 15.89 12.22 -7.65
N ARG A 179 15.32 11.07 -8.00
CA ARG A 179 14.60 10.20 -7.07
C ARG A 179 15.50 9.26 -6.26
N VAL A 180 16.74 9.01 -6.71
CA VAL A 180 17.62 8.01 -6.09
C VAL A 180 17.92 8.34 -4.64
N ALA A 181 18.45 9.53 -4.36
CA ALA A 181 18.85 9.90 -3.00
C ALA A 181 17.65 9.89 -2.02
N PRO A 182 16.48 10.49 -2.34
CA PRO A 182 15.31 10.39 -1.49
C PRO A 182 14.80 8.96 -1.27
N ALA A 183 14.89 8.08 -2.26
CA ALA A 183 14.47 6.69 -2.11
C ALA A 183 15.40 5.90 -1.17
N VAL A 184 16.71 6.05 -1.34
CA VAL A 184 17.73 5.42 -0.47
C VAL A 184 17.58 5.90 0.97
N GLU A 185 17.37 7.20 1.18
CA GLU A 185 17.20 7.76 2.52
C GLU A 185 15.92 7.24 3.21
N ARG A 186 14.80 7.17 2.49
CA ARG A 186 13.58 6.53 3.02
C ARG A 186 13.81 5.08 3.42
N ALA A 187 14.54 4.31 2.61
CA ALA A 187 14.87 2.92 2.94
C ALA A 187 15.69 2.81 4.23
N ARG A 188 16.68 3.69 4.43
CA ARG A 188 17.48 3.74 5.66
C ARG A 188 16.65 4.13 6.88
N GLN A 189 15.78 5.13 6.75
CA GLN A 189 14.88 5.54 7.82
C GLN A 189 13.90 4.43 8.21
N ALA A 190 13.35 3.70 7.24
CA ALA A 190 12.49 2.56 7.49
C ALA A 190 13.22 1.44 8.26
N LEU A 191 14.47 1.12 7.87
CA LEU A 191 15.31 0.14 8.58
C LEU A 191 15.62 0.56 10.03
N LEU A 192 15.94 1.84 10.25
CA LEU A 192 16.20 2.37 11.59
C LEU A 192 14.94 2.30 12.47
N ALA A 193 13.78 2.70 11.92
CA ALA A 193 12.52 2.64 12.63
C ALA A 193 12.10 1.20 12.96
N ALA A 194 12.32 0.25 12.04
CA ALA A 194 12.08 -1.17 12.30
C ALA A 194 12.98 -1.72 13.40
N THR A 195 14.27 -1.35 13.40
CA THR A 195 15.21 -1.69 14.48
C THR A 195 14.73 -1.15 15.82
N GLY A 196 14.36 0.14 15.88
CA GLY A 196 13.85 0.77 17.09
C GLY A 196 12.58 0.11 17.63
N ALA A 197 11.66 -0.30 16.74
CA ALA A 197 10.46 -1.02 17.13
C ALA A 197 10.78 -2.42 17.71
N LEU A 198 11.73 -3.15 17.12
CA LEU A 198 12.17 -4.44 17.66
C LEU A 198 12.84 -4.31 19.03
N ASP A 199 13.63 -3.25 19.23
CA ASP A 199 14.24 -2.99 20.53
C ASP A 199 13.20 -2.62 21.60
N ALA A 200 12.17 -1.85 21.23
CA ALA A 200 11.04 -1.58 22.13
C ALA A 200 10.28 -2.87 22.51
N VAL A 201 10.06 -3.78 21.54
CA VAL A 201 9.47 -5.10 21.82
C VAL A 201 10.33 -5.90 22.79
N ARG A 202 11.66 -5.93 22.61
CA ARG A 202 12.58 -6.62 23.53
C ARG A 202 12.57 -6.02 24.93
N GLN A 203 12.54 -4.69 25.04
CA GLN A 203 12.44 -3.99 26.33
C GLN A 203 11.13 -4.31 27.07
N SER A 204 10.06 -4.62 26.34
CA SER A 204 8.80 -5.10 26.93
C SER A 204 8.82 -6.59 27.34
N GLY A 205 9.95 -7.27 27.19
CA GLY A 205 10.10 -8.70 27.50
C GLY A 205 9.47 -9.63 26.46
N LEU A 206 9.07 -9.11 25.30
CA LEU A 206 8.48 -9.86 24.22
C LEU A 206 9.55 -10.36 23.23
N LYS A 207 9.27 -11.51 22.62
CA LYS A 207 10.11 -12.12 21.59
C LYS A 207 9.70 -11.61 20.21
N ALA A 208 10.69 -11.43 19.35
CA ALA A 208 10.47 -11.01 17.97
C ALA A 208 11.55 -11.61 17.03
N ASP A 209 12.00 -12.82 17.33
CA ASP A 209 13.15 -13.45 16.65
C ASP A 209 12.93 -13.59 15.14
N ASP A 210 11.73 -14.01 14.72
CA ASP A 210 11.38 -14.12 13.30
C ASP A 210 11.37 -12.76 12.58
N LEU A 211 10.88 -11.72 13.27
CA LEU A 211 10.87 -10.35 12.73
C LEU A 211 12.29 -9.78 12.65
N ALA A 212 13.12 -10.05 13.65
CA ALA A 212 14.53 -9.68 13.66
C ALA A 212 15.32 -10.41 12.56
N ALA A 213 15.06 -11.70 12.34
CA ALA A 213 15.68 -12.47 11.26
C ALA A 213 15.29 -11.92 9.88
N ARG A 214 14.01 -11.56 9.68
CA ARG A 214 13.54 -10.91 8.45
C ARG A 214 14.20 -9.55 8.22
N LEU A 215 14.35 -8.73 9.27
CA LEU A 215 15.06 -7.46 9.16
C LEU A 215 16.54 -7.65 8.86
N ALA A 216 17.20 -8.63 9.49
CA ALA A 216 18.59 -8.98 9.24
C ALA A 216 18.82 -9.48 7.80
N ALA A 217 17.84 -10.16 7.21
CA ALA A 217 17.90 -10.59 5.81
C ALA A 217 17.99 -9.41 4.82
N LEU A 218 17.65 -8.18 5.23
CA LEU A 218 17.80 -6.97 4.41
C LEU A 218 19.23 -6.39 4.42
N SER A 219 20.14 -6.89 5.26
CA SER A 219 21.51 -6.34 5.34
C SER A 219 22.28 -6.34 4.01
N PRO A 220 22.26 -7.40 3.17
CA PRO A 220 22.93 -7.36 1.86
C PRO A 220 22.37 -6.29 0.92
N GLU A 221 21.06 -6.03 1.00
CA GLU A 221 20.41 -5.01 0.19
C GLU A 221 20.81 -3.61 0.66
N LEU A 222 20.94 -3.37 1.97
CA LEU A 222 21.49 -2.13 2.52
C LEU A 222 22.94 -1.90 2.05
N THR A 223 23.78 -2.95 2.01
CA THR A 223 25.14 -2.85 1.46
C THR A 223 25.13 -2.36 0.01
N ARG A 224 24.26 -2.92 -0.83
CA ARG A 224 24.11 -2.49 -2.24
C ARG A 224 23.57 -1.07 -2.36
N LEU A 225 22.65 -0.66 -1.49
CA LEU A 225 22.17 0.73 -1.45
C LEU A 225 23.30 1.70 -1.07
N ASN A 226 24.21 1.31 -0.17
CA ASN A 226 25.37 2.12 0.20
C ASN A 226 26.44 2.19 -0.90
N GLN A 227 26.56 1.14 -1.72
CA GLN A 227 27.40 1.14 -2.92
C GLN A 227 26.87 2.08 -4.02
N GLY A 228 25.56 2.35 -4.01
CA GLY A 228 24.92 3.41 -4.79
C GLY A 228 24.63 3.05 -6.25
N ALA A 229 23.92 3.96 -6.93
CA ALA A 229 23.45 3.76 -8.30
C ALA A 229 24.56 3.76 -9.36
N GLY A 230 25.73 4.34 -9.08
CA GLY A 230 26.86 4.29 -10.00
C GLY A 230 27.40 2.87 -10.21
N GLN A 231 27.32 2.01 -9.19
CA GLN A 231 27.75 0.61 -9.29
C GLN A 231 26.62 -0.33 -9.71
N HIS A 232 25.38 -0.05 -9.32
CA HIS A 232 24.24 -0.97 -9.47
C HIS A 232 23.17 -0.52 -10.46
N GLY A 233 23.37 0.62 -11.12
CA GLY A 233 22.38 1.26 -11.99
C GLY A 233 21.27 1.98 -11.21
N VAL A 234 20.67 2.99 -11.83
CA VAL A 234 19.61 3.82 -11.21
C VAL A 234 18.33 3.03 -10.98
N ALA A 235 17.80 2.37 -12.02
CA ALA A 235 16.54 1.63 -11.91
C ALA A 235 16.62 0.48 -10.87
N PRO A 236 17.65 -0.40 -10.86
CA PRO A 236 17.76 -1.44 -9.83
C PRO A 236 17.95 -0.88 -8.41
N THR A 237 18.61 0.28 -8.28
CA THR A 237 18.77 0.95 -6.97
C THR A 237 17.45 1.50 -6.45
N LEU A 238 16.63 2.12 -7.31
CA LEU A 238 15.30 2.61 -6.94
C LEU A 238 14.39 1.45 -6.51
N GLU A 239 14.34 0.37 -7.29
CA GLU A 239 13.53 -0.82 -6.97
C GLU A 239 13.96 -1.44 -5.64
N ARG A 240 15.28 -1.58 -5.43
CA ARG A 240 15.85 -2.08 -4.18
C ARG A 240 15.48 -1.20 -2.99
N ALA A 241 15.62 0.12 -3.13
CA ALA A 241 15.30 1.05 -2.05
C ALA A 241 13.82 0.95 -1.68
N GLU A 242 12.93 0.85 -2.67
CA GLU A 242 11.50 0.70 -2.43
C GLU A 242 11.17 -0.64 -1.75
N ARG A 243 11.77 -1.75 -2.20
CA ARG A 243 11.60 -3.07 -1.58
C ARG A 243 12.05 -3.06 -0.12
N VAL A 244 13.26 -2.57 0.15
CA VAL A 244 13.81 -2.47 1.52
C VAL A 244 12.91 -1.60 2.41
N ALA A 245 12.45 -0.44 1.92
CA ALA A 245 11.55 0.42 2.66
C ALA A 245 10.24 -0.29 3.04
N ARG A 246 9.57 -0.93 2.06
CA ARG A 246 8.31 -1.65 2.30
C ARG A 246 8.47 -2.82 3.27
N GLU A 247 9.53 -3.61 3.12
CA GLU A 247 9.77 -4.77 4.00
C GLU A 247 10.10 -4.34 5.42
N ALA A 248 10.92 -3.30 5.59
CA ALA A 248 11.25 -2.73 6.89
C ALA A 248 10.00 -2.12 7.57
N GLU A 249 9.16 -1.38 6.84
CA GLU A 249 7.89 -0.86 7.34
C GLU A 249 6.92 -1.98 7.75
N ALA A 250 6.86 -3.08 6.99
CA ALA A 250 6.05 -4.24 7.35
C ALA A 250 6.55 -4.91 8.63
N VAL A 251 7.87 -5.00 8.84
CA VAL A 251 8.45 -5.49 10.10
C VAL A 251 8.10 -4.54 11.25
N ARG A 252 8.28 -3.23 11.07
CA ARG A 252 7.93 -2.22 12.08
C ARG A 252 6.48 -2.34 12.52
N ALA A 253 5.54 -2.32 11.57
CA ALA A 253 4.12 -2.39 11.86
C ALA A 253 3.72 -3.71 12.56
N GLN A 254 4.40 -4.82 12.27
CA GLN A 254 4.17 -6.09 12.96
C GLN A 254 4.75 -6.08 14.38
N ALA A 255 5.93 -5.49 14.57
CA ALA A 255 6.56 -5.35 15.88
C ALA A 255 5.71 -4.48 16.82
N GLU A 256 5.22 -3.34 16.35
CA GLU A 256 4.39 -2.41 17.12
C GLU A 256 3.07 -3.03 17.61
N ARG A 257 2.53 -4.03 16.90
CA ARG A 257 1.30 -4.74 17.30
C ARG A 257 1.50 -5.83 18.36
N LEU A 258 2.74 -6.27 18.61
CA LEU A 258 3.01 -7.35 19.56
C LEU A 258 2.61 -6.98 21.00
N PRO A 259 2.97 -5.79 21.54
CA PRO A 259 2.55 -5.37 22.87
C PRO A 259 1.02 -5.23 23.00
N GLU A 260 0.35 -4.70 21.99
CA GLU A 260 -1.12 -4.58 21.97
C GLU A 260 -1.77 -5.96 22.06
N ARG A 261 -1.32 -6.90 21.23
CA ARG A 261 -1.82 -8.28 21.22
C ARG A 261 -1.59 -9.00 22.54
N ALA A 262 -0.42 -8.78 23.15
CA ALA A 262 -0.09 -9.30 24.46
C ALA A 262 -1.07 -8.78 25.53
N ALA A 263 -1.28 -7.46 25.58
CA ALA A 263 -2.19 -6.82 26.53
C ALA A 263 -3.65 -7.26 26.34
N GLU A 264 -4.11 -7.42 25.10
CA GLU A 264 -5.46 -7.93 24.81
C GLU A 264 -5.67 -9.36 25.37
N ILE A 265 -4.68 -10.24 25.18
CA ILE A 265 -4.74 -11.61 25.71
C ILE A 265 -4.73 -11.58 27.24
N ASP A 266 -3.88 -10.75 27.84
CA ASP A 266 -3.78 -10.61 29.30
C ASP A 266 -5.12 -10.14 29.91
N HIS A 267 -5.75 -9.13 29.29
CA HIS A 267 -7.07 -8.66 29.70
C HIS A 267 -8.15 -9.76 29.57
N ARG A 268 -8.15 -10.51 28.45
CA ARG A 268 -9.10 -11.62 28.24
C ARG A 268 -8.91 -12.74 29.26
N LEU A 269 -7.66 -13.08 29.61
CA LEU A 269 -7.34 -14.07 30.63
C LEU A 269 -7.94 -13.67 31.99
N VAL A 270 -7.73 -12.42 32.41
CA VAL A 270 -8.30 -11.89 33.67
C VAL A 270 -9.83 -11.91 33.62
N SER A 271 -10.42 -11.37 32.55
CA SER A 271 -11.88 -11.28 32.41
C SER A 271 -12.56 -12.67 32.44
N LEU A 272 -12.03 -13.64 31.70
CA LEU A 272 -12.59 -15.00 31.67
C LEU A 272 -12.36 -15.76 32.98
N ARG A 273 -11.24 -15.52 33.68
CA ARG A 273 -11.00 -16.09 35.01
C ARG A 273 -12.03 -15.60 36.03
N THR A 274 -12.29 -14.29 36.05
CA THR A 274 -13.34 -13.70 36.90
C THR A 274 -14.72 -14.26 36.54
N ARG A 275 -15.01 -14.42 35.25
CA ARG A 275 -16.27 -15.02 34.78
C ARG A 275 -16.41 -16.47 35.24
N ALA A 276 -15.35 -17.27 35.14
CA ALA A 276 -15.34 -18.66 35.61
C ALA A 276 -15.64 -18.73 37.12
N GLN A 277 -14.96 -17.92 37.94
CA GLN A 277 -15.21 -17.85 39.39
C GLN A 277 -16.66 -17.46 39.72
N ALA A 278 -17.21 -16.45 39.03
CA ALA A 278 -18.59 -16.04 39.20
C ALA A 278 -19.60 -17.12 38.77
N LEU A 279 -19.23 -17.95 37.80
CA LEU A 279 -20.02 -19.09 37.34
C LEU A 279 -19.98 -20.25 38.34
N THR A 280 -18.83 -20.55 38.96
CA THR A 280 -18.73 -21.53 40.04
C THR A 280 -19.73 -21.22 41.17
N THR A 281 -19.75 -19.97 41.63
CA THR A 281 -20.67 -19.53 42.70
C THR A 281 -22.13 -19.66 42.28
N ARG A 282 -22.46 -19.30 41.02
CA ARG A 282 -23.83 -19.40 40.50
C ARG A 282 -24.28 -20.84 40.27
N ALA A 283 -23.40 -21.72 39.79
CA ALA A 283 -23.69 -23.14 39.63
C ALA A 283 -24.06 -23.80 40.97
N GLY A 284 -23.41 -23.40 42.07
CA GLY A 284 -23.77 -23.83 43.42
C GLY A 284 -25.20 -23.45 43.87
N GLN A 285 -25.84 -22.47 43.23
CA GLN A 285 -27.24 -22.10 43.51
C GLN A 285 -28.26 -22.94 42.75
N VAL A 286 -27.83 -23.80 41.81
CA VAL A 286 -28.74 -24.65 41.03
C VAL A 286 -29.33 -25.77 41.87
N GLU A 287 -28.56 -26.39 42.78
CA GLU A 287 -29.03 -27.51 43.59
C GLU A 287 -30.21 -27.12 44.54
N PRO A 288 -30.17 -25.95 45.22
CA PRO A 288 -31.35 -25.43 45.92
C PRO A 288 -32.57 -25.24 45.02
N VAL A 289 -32.38 -24.73 43.80
CA VAL A 289 -33.46 -24.53 42.82
C VAL A 289 -34.05 -25.87 42.38
N LEU A 290 -33.22 -26.86 42.08
CA LEU A 290 -33.66 -28.22 41.72
C LEU A 290 -34.39 -28.90 42.90
N SER A 291 -33.95 -28.67 44.12
CA SER A 291 -34.62 -29.18 45.32
C SER A 291 -36.03 -28.60 45.48
N GLU A 292 -36.19 -27.30 45.24
CA GLU A 292 -37.51 -26.65 45.24
C GLU A 292 -38.41 -27.18 44.12
N LEU A 293 -37.85 -27.37 42.91
CA LEU A 293 -38.56 -27.94 41.78
C LEU A 293 -39.07 -29.36 42.07
N ARG A 294 -38.20 -30.24 42.59
CA ARG A 294 -38.53 -31.62 42.98
C ARG A 294 -39.64 -31.69 44.03
N ARG A 295 -39.66 -30.72 44.95
CA ARG A 295 -40.65 -30.67 46.04
C ARG A 295 -42.05 -30.25 45.56
N ARG A 296 -42.13 -29.37 44.55
CA ARG A 296 -43.38 -28.67 44.20
C ARG A 296 -43.98 -29.01 42.85
N PHE A 297 -43.21 -29.61 41.96
CA PHE A 297 -43.62 -29.85 40.57
C PHE A 297 -43.36 -31.31 40.16
N THR A 298 -44.04 -31.74 39.11
CA THR A 298 -43.89 -33.08 38.52
C THR A 298 -42.51 -33.27 37.90
N ALA A 299 -42.12 -34.54 37.65
CA ALA A 299 -40.82 -34.88 37.05
C ALA A 299 -40.57 -34.17 35.70
N ALA A 300 -41.59 -34.06 34.86
CA ALA A 300 -41.51 -33.39 33.56
C ALA A 300 -41.04 -31.93 33.63
N CYS A 301 -41.20 -31.27 34.79
CA CYS A 301 -40.79 -29.89 34.99
C CYS A 301 -39.29 -29.70 35.24
N TRP A 302 -38.57 -30.74 35.66
CA TRP A 302 -37.19 -30.62 36.15
C TRP A 302 -36.23 -31.75 35.76
N GLN A 303 -36.71 -32.89 35.30
CA GLN A 303 -35.87 -34.06 35.02
C GLN A 303 -34.79 -33.77 33.96
N ASP A 304 -35.10 -32.92 32.98
CA ASP A 304 -34.15 -32.44 31.97
C ASP A 304 -33.00 -31.60 32.56
N LEU A 305 -33.21 -31.01 33.73
CA LEU A 305 -32.25 -30.14 34.40
C LEU A 305 -31.38 -30.87 35.44
N GLN A 306 -31.64 -32.14 35.71
CA GLN A 306 -31.00 -32.88 36.81
C GLN A 306 -29.47 -32.94 36.69
N ARG A 307 -28.95 -33.01 35.45
CA ARG A 307 -27.51 -33.08 35.15
C ARG A 307 -26.83 -31.72 35.07
N VAL A 308 -27.58 -30.61 35.16
CA VAL A 308 -27.04 -29.25 34.99
C VAL A 308 -25.94 -28.92 36.00
N PRO A 309 -26.07 -29.23 37.31
CA PRO A 309 -25.00 -28.95 38.27
C PRO A 309 -23.69 -29.66 37.91
N GLU A 310 -23.77 -30.95 37.58
CA GLU A 310 -22.62 -31.78 37.24
C GLU A 310 -21.94 -31.30 35.95
N HIS A 311 -22.73 -30.98 34.92
CA HIS A 311 -22.21 -30.43 33.66
C HIS A 311 -21.61 -29.03 33.85
N ALA A 312 -22.20 -28.19 34.70
CA ALA A 312 -21.67 -26.87 34.99
C ALA A 312 -20.30 -26.96 35.68
N ASP A 313 -20.20 -27.84 36.67
CA ASP A 313 -18.96 -28.15 37.36
C ASP A 313 -17.88 -28.69 36.42
N ASP A 314 -18.22 -29.63 35.54
CA ASP A 314 -17.31 -30.17 34.52
C ASP A 314 -16.82 -29.08 33.55
N ASN A 315 -17.74 -28.29 33.01
CA ASN A 315 -17.41 -27.23 32.06
C ASN A 315 -16.53 -26.14 32.69
N VAL A 316 -16.81 -25.75 33.94
CA VAL A 316 -15.99 -24.77 34.67
C VAL A 316 -14.59 -25.33 34.94
N ARG A 317 -14.47 -26.59 35.38
CA ARG A 317 -13.15 -27.25 35.54
C ARG A 317 -12.36 -27.28 34.22
N GLN A 318 -13.02 -27.63 33.11
CA GLN A 318 -12.39 -27.61 31.79
C GLN A 318 -11.99 -26.19 31.37
N ALA A 319 -12.84 -25.19 31.60
CA ALA A 319 -12.53 -23.79 31.33
C ALA A 319 -11.30 -23.31 32.13
N GLU A 320 -11.19 -23.67 33.41
CA GLU A 320 -10.03 -23.33 34.24
C GLU A 320 -8.74 -24.01 33.76
N LEU A 321 -8.81 -25.28 33.33
CA LEU A 321 -7.68 -25.97 32.73
C LEU A 321 -7.23 -25.25 31.44
N LYS A 322 -8.17 -24.93 30.56
CA LYS A 322 -7.90 -24.21 29.31
C LYS A 322 -7.39 -22.79 29.54
N LEU A 323 -7.80 -22.12 30.61
CA LEU A 323 -7.22 -20.84 31.02
C LEU A 323 -5.75 -20.96 31.44
N ARG A 324 -5.36 -22.06 32.13
CA ARG A 324 -3.95 -22.33 32.45
C ARG A 324 -3.13 -22.64 31.19
N GLU A 325 -3.68 -23.44 30.28
CA GLU A 325 -3.05 -23.70 28.98
C GLU A 325 -2.89 -22.40 28.17
N ALA A 326 -3.91 -21.54 28.16
CA ALA A 326 -3.89 -20.25 27.48
C ALA A 326 -2.84 -19.31 28.08
N GLN A 327 -2.70 -19.28 29.42
CA GLN A 327 -1.63 -18.56 30.09
C GLN A 327 -0.25 -19.08 29.65
N GLY A 328 -0.04 -20.40 29.66
CA GLY A 328 1.22 -20.98 29.19
C GLY A 328 1.51 -20.68 27.72
N ALA A 329 0.47 -20.66 26.86
CA ALA A 329 0.61 -20.23 25.47
C ALA A 329 0.96 -18.74 25.35
N ARG A 330 0.37 -17.89 26.19
CA ARG A 330 0.68 -16.45 26.28
C ARG A 330 2.11 -16.18 26.75
N ASP A 331 2.58 -16.92 27.74
CA ASP A 331 3.95 -16.81 28.28
C ASP A 331 4.98 -17.30 27.26
N ALA A 332 4.65 -18.39 26.55
CA ALA A 332 5.42 -18.89 25.42
C ALA A 332 5.25 -18.06 24.13
N GLN A 333 4.38 -17.04 24.14
CA GLN A 333 4.06 -16.15 23.02
C GLN A 333 3.54 -16.86 21.76
N ARG A 334 2.84 -17.99 21.96
CA ARG A 334 2.09 -18.72 20.93
C ARG A 334 0.70 -18.08 20.76
N TRP A 335 0.67 -16.93 20.10
CA TRP A 335 -0.50 -16.06 20.05
C TRP A 335 -1.77 -16.69 19.47
N ALA A 336 -1.62 -17.51 18.43
CA ALA A 336 -2.73 -18.22 17.80
C ALA A 336 -3.35 -19.23 18.76
N ASP A 337 -2.53 -20.02 19.44
CA ASP A 337 -2.95 -21.03 20.41
C ASP A 337 -3.65 -20.39 21.60
N ALA A 338 -3.09 -19.32 22.16
CA ALA A 338 -3.73 -18.57 23.25
C ALA A 338 -5.11 -18.05 22.83
N THR A 339 -5.26 -17.53 21.61
CA THR A 339 -6.53 -17.02 21.09
C THR A 339 -7.57 -18.13 20.90
N ALA A 340 -7.15 -19.29 20.39
CA ALA A 340 -8.01 -20.45 20.21
C ALA A 340 -8.51 -20.98 21.57
N LEU A 341 -7.60 -21.15 22.53
CA LEU A 341 -7.92 -21.60 23.88
C LEU A 341 -8.89 -20.65 24.59
N LEU A 342 -8.68 -19.33 24.49
CA LEU A 342 -9.60 -18.34 25.07
C LEU A 342 -10.99 -18.38 24.42
N SER A 343 -11.07 -18.66 23.12
CA SER A 343 -12.35 -18.85 22.42
C SER A 343 -13.09 -20.09 22.94
N THR A 344 -12.38 -21.20 23.16
CA THR A 344 -12.95 -22.41 23.78
C THR A 344 -13.45 -22.15 25.18
N VAL A 345 -12.66 -21.45 26.02
CA VAL A 345 -13.08 -21.05 27.37
C VAL A 345 -14.37 -20.24 27.31
N ARG A 346 -14.45 -19.24 26.44
CA ARG A 346 -15.66 -18.43 26.28
C ARG A 346 -16.89 -19.27 25.92
N ALA A 347 -16.74 -20.22 25.00
CA ALA A 347 -17.83 -21.11 24.59
C ALA A 347 -18.33 -21.98 25.75
N LEU A 348 -17.40 -22.60 26.51
CA LEU A 348 -17.73 -23.40 27.70
C LEU A 348 -18.47 -22.56 28.75
N LEU A 349 -17.96 -21.37 29.07
CA LEU A 349 -18.55 -20.50 30.09
C LEU A 349 -19.92 -19.95 29.65
N ASN A 350 -20.11 -19.63 28.37
CA ASN A 350 -21.41 -19.19 27.85
C ASN A 350 -22.46 -20.32 27.93
N SER A 351 -22.12 -21.52 27.44
CA SER A 351 -23.03 -22.67 27.50
C SER A 351 -23.40 -23.02 28.95
N THR A 352 -22.45 -22.90 29.87
CA THR A 352 -22.70 -23.13 31.30
C THR A 352 -23.61 -22.06 31.90
N ASP A 353 -23.39 -20.78 31.59
CA ASP A 353 -24.21 -19.66 32.06
C ASP A 353 -25.66 -19.78 31.59
N GLU A 354 -25.86 -20.19 30.33
CA GLU A 354 -27.19 -20.50 29.78
C GLU A 354 -27.87 -21.64 30.53
N ALA A 355 -27.18 -22.76 30.74
CA ALA A 355 -27.73 -23.92 31.45
C ALA A 355 -28.08 -23.62 32.92
N VAL A 356 -27.19 -22.92 33.63
CA VAL A 356 -27.41 -22.49 35.03
C VAL A 356 -28.59 -21.53 35.12
N SER A 357 -28.68 -20.56 34.21
CA SER A 357 -29.79 -19.59 34.18
C SER A 357 -31.13 -20.27 33.87
N ALA A 358 -31.13 -21.26 32.98
CA ALA A 358 -32.34 -22.00 32.60
C ALA A 358 -33.04 -22.65 33.80
N ALA A 359 -32.29 -23.18 34.77
CA ALA A 359 -32.88 -23.78 35.97
C ALA A 359 -33.60 -22.75 36.86
N GLY A 360 -32.95 -21.61 37.12
CA GLY A 360 -33.56 -20.52 37.88
C GLY A 360 -34.78 -19.93 37.17
N ASP A 361 -34.70 -19.76 35.86
CA ASP A 361 -35.79 -19.25 35.03
C ASP A 361 -36.97 -20.21 35.00
N ARG A 362 -36.70 -21.52 34.92
CA ARG A 362 -37.70 -22.59 35.01
C ARG A 362 -38.50 -22.48 36.29
N LEU A 363 -37.84 -22.41 37.45
CA LEU A 363 -38.52 -22.27 38.74
C LEU A 363 -39.36 -20.99 38.83
N ARG A 364 -38.85 -19.85 38.36
CA ARG A 364 -39.62 -18.59 38.36
C ARG A 364 -40.87 -18.69 37.49
N ARG A 365 -40.77 -19.23 36.28
CA ARG A 365 -41.91 -19.41 35.37
C ARG A 365 -42.95 -20.38 35.93
N LEU A 366 -42.50 -21.49 36.50
CA LEU A 366 -43.38 -22.48 37.11
C LEU A 366 -44.10 -21.92 38.34
N ASN A 367 -43.42 -21.12 39.18
CA ASN A 367 -44.05 -20.41 40.29
C ASN A 367 -45.11 -19.40 39.83
N ALA A 368 -44.83 -18.65 38.76
CA ALA A 368 -45.76 -17.68 38.21
C ALA A 368 -47.03 -18.35 37.68
N VAL A 369 -46.89 -19.39 36.86
CA VAL A 369 -48.04 -20.10 36.28
C VAL A 369 -48.82 -20.91 37.33
N GLN A 370 -48.15 -21.47 38.34
CA GLN A 370 -48.84 -22.12 39.46
C GLN A 370 -49.70 -21.13 40.24
N LYS A 371 -49.25 -19.88 40.38
CA LYS A 371 -49.98 -18.82 41.09
C LYS A 371 -51.20 -18.35 40.30
N ASP A 372 -51.04 -18.16 39.00
CA ASP A 372 -52.11 -17.70 38.12
C ASP A 372 -51.92 -18.25 36.68
N PRO A 373 -52.50 -19.43 36.36
CA PRO A 373 -52.46 -19.97 35.01
C PRO A 373 -53.26 -19.10 34.03
N GLN A 374 -54.26 -18.36 34.51
CA GLN A 374 -55.20 -17.64 33.68
C GLN A 374 -54.53 -16.50 32.93
N GLN A 375 -53.53 -15.86 33.53
CA GLN A 375 -52.71 -14.86 32.86
C GLN A 375 -52.13 -15.38 31.53
N GLU A 376 -51.61 -16.62 31.53
CA GLU A 376 -50.95 -17.17 30.34
C GLU A 376 -51.94 -17.74 29.31
N ILE A 377 -53.10 -18.21 29.79
CA ILE A 377 -54.25 -18.57 28.95
C ILE A 377 -54.74 -17.33 28.18
N GLU A 378 -55.04 -16.25 28.89
CA GLU A 378 -55.60 -15.03 28.28
C GLU A 378 -54.61 -14.36 27.34
N ARG A 379 -53.32 -14.35 27.66
CA ARG A 379 -52.28 -13.88 26.75
C ARG A 379 -52.28 -14.66 25.43
N THR A 380 -52.40 -15.98 25.51
CA THR A 380 -52.40 -16.86 24.32
C THR A 380 -53.70 -16.70 23.52
N ARG A 381 -54.86 -16.63 24.19
CA ARG A 381 -56.15 -16.33 23.56
C ARG A 381 -56.15 -14.98 22.86
N PHE A 382 -55.53 -13.97 23.47
CA PHE A 382 -55.43 -12.63 22.86
C PHE A 382 -54.64 -12.69 21.55
N ALA A 383 -53.47 -13.34 21.54
CA ALA A 383 -52.67 -13.50 20.33
C ALA A 383 -53.44 -14.22 19.21
N ILE A 384 -54.16 -15.31 19.54
CA ILE A 384 -54.98 -16.04 18.57
C ILE A 384 -56.10 -15.13 18.02
N ARG A 385 -56.86 -14.46 18.89
CA ARG A 385 -57.96 -13.57 18.48
C ARG A 385 -57.48 -12.42 17.61
N ASP A 386 -56.33 -11.83 17.92
CA ASP A 386 -55.75 -10.75 17.13
C ASP A 386 -55.35 -11.24 15.74
N ALA A 387 -54.71 -12.41 15.64
CA ALA A 387 -54.39 -13.03 14.36
C ALA A 387 -55.63 -13.43 13.55
N GLN A 388 -56.68 -13.96 14.18
CA GLN A 388 -57.96 -14.25 13.54
C GLN A 388 -58.62 -12.98 12.99
N ARG A 389 -58.61 -11.88 13.76
CA ARG A 389 -59.09 -10.57 13.29
C ARG A 389 -58.28 -10.08 12.09
N LEU A 390 -56.96 -10.23 12.14
CA LEU A 390 -56.10 -9.86 11.02
C LEU A 390 -56.42 -10.68 9.76
N ALA A 391 -56.60 -12.00 9.89
CA ALA A 391 -56.96 -12.89 8.79
C ALA A 391 -58.31 -12.55 8.14
N MET A 392 -59.27 -12.06 8.92
CA MET A 392 -60.60 -11.64 8.45
C MET A 392 -60.64 -10.21 7.86
N THR A 393 -59.60 -9.41 8.05
CA THR A 393 -59.61 -8.00 7.60
C THR A 393 -59.76 -7.91 6.08
N GLY A 394 -60.80 -7.21 5.61
CA GLY A 394 -61.11 -7.04 4.19
C GLY A 394 -61.71 -8.26 3.49
N ARG A 395 -62.15 -9.27 4.24
CA ARG A 395 -62.73 -10.52 3.69
C ARG A 395 -64.03 -10.90 4.41
N THR A 396 -64.94 -11.51 3.69
CA THR A 396 -66.19 -12.08 4.24
C THR A 396 -66.01 -13.56 4.62
N THR A 397 -65.06 -14.25 3.99
CA THR A 397 -64.70 -15.64 4.27
C THR A 397 -63.21 -15.74 4.53
N PRO A 398 -62.77 -16.38 5.63
CA PRO A 398 -61.35 -16.51 5.94
C PRO A 398 -60.62 -17.40 4.92
N ASP A 399 -59.36 -17.09 4.65
CA ASP A 399 -58.50 -17.95 3.84
C ASP A 399 -58.27 -19.29 4.57
N PRO A 400 -58.54 -20.45 3.95
CA PRO A 400 -58.27 -21.74 4.57
C PRO A 400 -56.81 -21.91 4.98
N ARG A 401 -55.86 -21.26 4.30
CA ARG A 401 -54.42 -21.31 4.61
C ARG A 401 -54.08 -20.63 5.94
N HIS A 402 -54.85 -19.64 6.36
CA HIS A 402 -54.65 -18.92 7.62
C HIS A 402 -55.62 -19.39 8.71
N ALA A 403 -56.88 -19.67 8.36
CA ALA A 403 -57.89 -20.11 9.33
C ALA A 403 -57.57 -21.47 9.94
N ARG A 404 -57.23 -22.48 9.13
CA ARG A 404 -57.01 -23.84 9.64
C ARG A 404 -55.90 -23.90 10.72
N PRO A 405 -54.71 -23.28 10.53
CA PRO A 405 -53.70 -23.23 11.59
C PRO A 405 -54.14 -22.44 12.85
N LEU A 406 -54.98 -21.41 12.70
CA LEU A 406 -55.51 -20.65 13.83
C LEU A 406 -56.58 -21.41 14.61
N ASP A 407 -57.45 -22.18 13.94
CA ASP A 407 -58.42 -23.07 14.57
C ASP A 407 -57.71 -24.22 15.30
N GLU A 408 -56.66 -24.77 14.70
CA GLU A 408 -55.79 -25.74 15.35
C GLU A 408 -55.11 -25.16 16.60
N ALA A 409 -54.66 -23.90 16.54
CA ALA A 409 -54.10 -23.19 17.69
C ALA A 409 -55.10 -23.04 18.85
N VAL A 410 -56.38 -22.77 18.57
CA VAL A 410 -57.46 -22.78 19.58
C VAL A 410 -57.58 -24.16 20.22
N ALA A 411 -57.74 -25.21 19.40
CA ALA A 411 -57.91 -26.56 19.89
C ALA A 411 -56.70 -27.07 20.70
N ARG A 412 -55.48 -26.66 20.33
CA ARG A 412 -54.25 -26.92 21.08
C ARG A 412 -54.26 -26.23 22.44
N LEU A 413 -54.66 -24.96 22.49
CA LEU A 413 -54.79 -24.23 23.74
C LEU A 413 -55.83 -24.86 24.67
N ASP A 414 -57.00 -25.25 24.15
CA ASP A 414 -58.05 -25.87 24.97
C ASP A 414 -57.59 -27.21 25.56
N ARG A 415 -56.85 -28.04 24.80
CA ARG A 415 -56.22 -29.26 25.33
C ARG A 415 -55.18 -28.96 26.41
N ALA A 416 -54.36 -27.92 26.22
CA ALA A 416 -53.38 -27.51 27.21
C ALA A 416 -54.06 -27.05 28.51
N VAL A 417 -55.17 -26.31 28.43
CA VAL A 417 -55.97 -25.88 29.60
C VAL A 417 -56.58 -27.09 30.30
N ALA A 418 -57.21 -28.01 29.57
CA ALA A 418 -57.79 -29.22 30.15
C ALA A 418 -56.74 -30.08 30.87
N SER A 419 -55.48 -30.06 30.42
CA SER A 419 -54.38 -30.78 31.10
C SER A 419 -54.08 -30.26 32.51
N LEU A 420 -54.51 -29.04 32.86
CA LEU A 420 -54.36 -28.46 34.19
C LEU A 420 -55.37 -28.99 35.22
N GLU A 421 -56.50 -29.55 34.78
CA GLU A 421 -57.62 -29.95 35.65
C GLU A 421 -57.44 -31.36 36.25
N GLY A 422 -56.50 -32.15 35.72
CA GLY A 422 -56.43 -33.60 35.94
C GLY A 422 -55.64 -34.09 37.16
N GLY A 423 -55.10 -33.25 38.04
CA GLY A 423 -54.33 -33.75 39.19
C GLY A 423 -53.80 -32.70 40.20
N ARG A 424 -53.25 -33.19 41.32
CA ARG A 424 -52.72 -32.37 42.44
C ARG A 424 -51.53 -31.50 42.04
N HIS A 425 -50.73 -31.95 41.08
CA HIS A 425 -49.65 -31.18 40.45
C HIS A 425 -49.73 -31.40 38.93
N PRO A 426 -50.37 -30.50 38.18
CA PRO A 426 -50.37 -30.58 36.72
C PRO A 426 -48.96 -30.44 36.14
N ASP A 427 -48.78 -30.91 34.90
CA ASP A 427 -47.57 -30.65 34.13
C ASP A 427 -47.58 -29.21 33.59
N PHE A 428 -47.24 -28.29 34.49
CA PHE A 428 -47.12 -26.87 34.17
C PHE A 428 -46.04 -26.58 33.13
N TRP A 429 -45.04 -27.46 32.97
CA TRP A 429 -44.01 -27.28 31.97
C TRP A 429 -44.52 -27.61 30.57
N HIS A 430 -45.25 -28.70 30.42
CA HIS A 430 -45.95 -29.01 29.17
C HIS A 430 -46.94 -27.88 28.80
N PHE A 431 -47.73 -27.40 29.76
CA PHE A 431 -48.63 -26.27 29.53
C PHE A 431 -47.90 -25.00 29.05
N LEU A 432 -46.81 -24.62 29.71
CA LEU A 432 -46.04 -23.42 29.33
C LEU A 432 -45.35 -23.55 27.98
N THR A 433 -44.83 -24.74 27.65
CA THR A 433 -44.18 -24.99 26.36
C THR A 433 -45.20 -25.04 25.23
N GLU A 434 -46.37 -25.63 25.47
CA GLU A 434 -47.44 -25.72 24.49
C GLU A 434 -48.08 -24.35 24.20
N THR A 435 -48.36 -23.55 25.23
CA THR A 435 -48.89 -22.18 25.03
C THR A 435 -47.90 -21.28 24.29
N GLU A 436 -46.60 -21.40 24.55
CA GLU A 436 -45.57 -20.71 23.78
C GLU A 436 -45.51 -21.20 22.32
N ALA A 437 -45.54 -22.51 22.08
CA ALA A 437 -45.54 -23.08 20.73
C ALA A 437 -46.79 -22.68 19.92
N VAL A 438 -47.94 -22.56 20.58
CA VAL A 438 -49.16 -21.99 20.01
C VAL A 438 -48.93 -20.54 19.58
N ARG A 439 -48.41 -19.68 20.47
CA ARG A 439 -48.12 -18.28 20.12
C ARG A 439 -47.13 -18.13 18.96
N GLN A 440 -46.09 -18.96 18.90
CA GLN A 440 -45.13 -18.96 17.79
C GLN A 440 -45.79 -19.38 16.47
N SER A 441 -46.68 -20.37 16.51
CA SER A 441 -47.45 -20.80 15.33
C SER A 441 -48.38 -19.69 14.84
N VAL A 442 -49.07 -19.01 15.76
CA VAL A 442 -49.89 -17.83 15.46
C VAL A 442 -49.05 -16.70 14.85
N ALA A 443 -47.87 -16.41 15.42
CA ALA A 443 -46.98 -15.38 14.91
C ALA A 443 -46.51 -15.65 13.47
N ARG A 444 -46.24 -16.93 13.11
CA ARG A 444 -45.92 -17.32 11.73
C ARG A 444 -47.08 -17.04 10.76
N VAL A 445 -48.32 -17.34 11.16
CA VAL A 445 -49.51 -17.00 10.36
C VAL A 445 -49.63 -15.49 10.15
N VAL A 446 -49.42 -14.71 11.21
CA VAL A 446 -49.44 -13.23 11.13
C VAL A 446 -48.36 -12.71 10.17
N ALA A 447 -47.15 -13.27 10.23
CA ALA A 447 -46.06 -12.91 9.32
C ALA A 447 -46.44 -13.21 7.86
N GLN A 448 -46.97 -14.41 7.59
CA GLN A 448 -47.44 -14.80 6.26
C GLN A 448 -48.53 -13.86 5.72
N ILE A 449 -49.55 -13.52 6.52
CA ILE A 449 -50.61 -12.59 6.11
C ILE A 449 -50.02 -11.21 5.75
N ARG A 450 -49.05 -10.73 6.54
CA ARG A 450 -48.40 -9.44 6.30
C ARG A 450 -47.55 -9.46 5.04
N GLU A 451 -46.81 -10.53 4.81
CA GLU A 451 -46.02 -10.72 3.58
C GLU A 451 -46.92 -10.75 2.35
N GLU A 452 -47.99 -11.53 2.35
CA GLU A 452 -48.96 -11.60 1.25
C GLU A 452 -49.57 -10.21 0.95
N ARG A 453 -49.92 -9.44 1.98
CA ARG A 453 -50.44 -8.07 1.80
C ARG A 453 -49.38 -7.08 1.31
N GLY A 454 -48.12 -7.25 1.71
CA GLY A 454 -47.00 -6.45 1.21
C GLY A 454 -46.71 -6.71 -0.27
N HIS A 455 -46.91 -7.94 -0.75
CA HIS A 455 -46.74 -8.32 -2.16
C HIS A 455 -47.94 -7.91 -3.05
N HIS A 456 -49.10 -7.61 -2.48
CA HIS A 456 -50.28 -7.13 -3.23
C HIS A 456 -50.38 -5.59 -3.32
N ALA A 457 -49.49 -4.85 -2.65
CA ALA A 457 -49.47 -3.39 -2.61
C ALA A 457 -48.37 -2.74 -3.47
N GLY A 458 -47.67 -3.53 -4.29
CA GLY A 458 -46.74 -3.08 -5.34
C GLY A 458 -47.17 -3.64 -6.68
#